data_AF-A0A357KZ37-F1
#
_entry.id   AF-A0A357KZ37-F1
#
_cell.length_a   1.000
_cell.length_b   1.000
_cell.length_c   1.000
_cell.angle_alpha   90.00
_cell.angle_beta   90.00
_cell.angle_gamma   90.00
#
_symmetry.space_group_name_H-M   'P 1'
#
loop_
_entity.id
_entity.type
_entity.pdbx_description
1 polymer ?
#
loop_
_entity_poly.entity_id
_entity_poly.type
_entity_poly.pdbx_seq_one_letter_code
_entity_poly.pdbx_strand_id
1 'polypeptide(L)'
;MILGGAPFAAPARAAPVGVFDSTFPGGKAKVVDPTTGGVVVRNEVRPVVRETILAPSMSFTPARNGFDITLTYRNATSLPQPLGQIIIDGIMLGPVIDHWDFRGQGTPLVHDRRRAQVYVTGGLPYPQELYSPVILLSDERYTVGISLLYSAAEYLHPVTTHTFSVGGRPESDRSWSSGFHLRGDLPPGQTRQYTLALRLMATDPSEPNGWVRTLTPYRDFFRQAYGTMRYTPDRRPVLAVHMSSPQLCKPSNPRGWVEDTRRPDLYGWDGWVNWIPREMTRLGFDRVMIWAASGNYLHNQDENFPFLALSPIKTEPALFSTFGRLQTLPQRGPSEVGYWWGRSQEVMRVWDSPTSEILDPNNPDHVTRAMRELGVAVELGAQAVGLDAFSKIPYYDAYHWLERMRARAPGVKFISELDAPDLIHLLGPTYLYGHQTDRPHLLADLLMPGHETWTQATFPAMAEMLGRELTLSERQAEIRRIAALGYIPVIMGDNGVPDRTLRAAESFRQTIPPDLFDAPPPPPP
;
A
#
# COMPACT_ATOMS: atom_id res chain seq x y z
N MET A 1 -16.54 5.09 -48.25
CA MET A 1 -17.52 6.12 -47.88
C MET A 1 -16.81 7.06 -46.91
N ILE A 2 -16.42 8.24 -47.38
CA ILE A 2 -15.62 9.23 -46.65
C ILE A 2 -16.59 10.07 -45.81
N LEU A 3 -16.50 10.00 -44.49
CA LEU A 3 -17.23 10.88 -43.58
C LEU A 3 -16.23 11.82 -42.91
N GLY A 4 -16.42 13.11 -43.17
CA GLY A 4 -15.55 14.20 -42.75
C GLY A 4 -15.53 14.40 -41.24
N GLY A 5 -14.32 14.63 -40.73
CA GLY A 5 -14.09 15.11 -39.37
C GLY A 5 -14.56 16.55 -39.22
N ALA A 6 -15.45 16.79 -38.27
CA ALA A 6 -15.81 18.14 -37.82
C ALA A 6 -14.60 18.83 -37.16
N PRO A 7 -14.48 20.17 -37.27
CA PRO A 7 -13.35 20.92 -36.74
C PRO A 7 -13.37 21.00 -35.21
N PHE A 8 -12.16 21.04 -34.65
CA PHE A 8 -11.83 21.20 -33.25
C PHE A 8 -12.61 22.33 -32.58
N ALA A 9 -13.17 22.04 -31.40
CA ALA A 9 -13.80 23.01 -30.52
C ALA A 9 -12.81 24.11 -30.08
N ALA A 10 -13.34 25.31 -29.88
CA ALA A 10 -12.63 26.54 -29.53
C ALA A 10 -11.71 26.40 -28.30
N PRO A 11 -10.63 27.20 -28.20
CA PRO A 11 -9.69 27.15 -27.08
C PRO A 11 -10.40 27.54 -25.78
N ALA A 12 -10.38 26.63 -24.81
CA ALA A 12 -10.80 26.89 -23.44
C ALA A 12 -10.00 28.09 -22.87
N ARG A 13 -10.70 29.15 -22.45
CA ARG A 13 -10.11 30.33 -21.83
C ARG A 13 -9.96 30.13 -20.31
N ALA A 14 -8.72 30.29 -19.87
CA ALA A 14 -8.18 30.56 -18.53
C ALA A 14 -8.86 29.92 -17.31
N ALA A 15 -8.29 28.80 -16.88
CA ALA A 15 -8.34 28.33 -15.50
C ALA A 15 -7.64 29.35 -14.54
N PRO A 16 -7.77 29.21 -13.21
CA PRO A 16 -7.25 30.18 -12.23
C PRO A 16 -5.76 30.47 -12.45
N VAL A 17 -5.32 31.68 -12.15
CA VAL A 17 -3.93 32.15 -12.23
C VAL A 17 -3.01 31.17 -11.49
N GLY A 18 -2.48 30.19 -12.23
CA GLY A 18 -1.39 29.34 -11.80
C GLY A 18 -0.07 30.02 -12.13
N VAL A 19 1.01 29.53 -11.54
CA VAL A 19 2.38 29.97 -11.88
C VAL A 19 2.80 29.44 -13.26
N PHE A 20 2.02 28.57 -13.90
CA PHE A 20 2.36 27.96 -15.19
C PHE A 20 1.21 28.06 -16.18
N ASP A 21 1.55 28.39 -17.43
CA ASP A 21 0.62 28.44 -18.56
C ASP A 21 0.63 27.12 -19.32
N SER A 22 -0.52 26.46 -19.43
CA SER A 22 -0.67 25.18 -20.12
C SER A 22 -1.57 25.28 -21.36
N THR A 23 -1.13 24.66 -22.45
CA THR A 23 -1.84 24.66 -23.74
C THR A 23 -1.76 23.28 -24.40
N PHE A 24 -2.68 22.99 -25.33
CA PHE A 24 -2.73 21.71 -26.05
C PHE A 24 -2.85 21.86 -27.57
N PRO A 25 -1.96 22.64 -28.22
CA PRO A 25 -2.04 22.85 -29.66
C PRO A 25 -1.83 21.55 -30.43
N GLY A 26 -2.76 21.18 -31.31
CA GLY A 26 -2.62 20.03 -32.20
C GLY A 26 -2.45 18.69 -31.48
N GLY A 27 -3.06 18.51 -30.30
CA GLY A 27 -2.99 17.25 -29.55
C GLY A 27 -1.72 17.07 -28.70
N LYS A 28 -0.96 18.15 -28.48
CA LYS A 28 0.37 18.14 -27.85
C LYS A 28 0.40 19.06 -26.64
N ALA A 29 0.73 18.51 -25.47
CA ALA A 29 0.83 19.29 -24.24
C ALA A 29 2.07 20.20 -24.25
N LYS A 30 1.86 21.47 -23.91
CA LYS A 30 2.92 22.45 -23.68
C LYS A 30 2.65 23.18 -22.36
N VAL A 31 3.68 23.29 -21.53
CA VAL A 31 3.64 24.08 -20.29
C VAL A 31 4.81 25.05 -20.25
N VAL A 32 4.52 26.31 -19.95
CA VAL A 32 5.50 27.41 -19.87
C VAL A 32 5.45 28.03 -18.47
N ASP A 33 6.60 28.32 -17.90
CA ASP A 33 6.75 29.20 -16.76
C ASP A 33 6.79 30.66 -17.28
N PRO A 34 5.74 31.47 -17.06
CA PRO A 34 5.66 32.84 -17.54
C PRO A 34 6.63 33.78 -16.82
N THR A 35 7.15 33.39 -15.65
CA THR A 35 8.12 34.20 -14.89
C THR A 35 9.49 34.18 -15.56
N THR A 36 9.90 32.99 -16.03
CA THR A 36 11.21 32.78 -16.66
C THR A 36 11.14 32.72 -18.19
N GLY A 37 9.94 32.57 -18.76
CA GLY A 37 9.73 32.22 -20.17
C GLY A 37 10.14 30.77 -20.51
N GLY A 38 10.53 29.97 -19.51
CA GLY A 38 11.03 28.62 -19.67
C GLY A 38 9.94 27.63 -20.06
N VAL A 39 10.21 26.75 -21.03
CA VAL A 39 9.31 25.66 -21.36
C VAL A 39 9.62 24.46 -20.47
N VAL A 40 8.66 24.04 -19.64
CA VAL A 40 8.83 22.92 -18.69
C VAL A 40 8.32 21.61 -19.28
N VAL A 41 7.25 21.65 -20.09
CA VAL A 41 6.73 20.49 -20.82
C VAL A 41 6.55 20.85 -22.29
N ARG A 42 7.04 19.99 -23.20
CA ARG A 42 6.95 20.14 -24.66
C ARG A 42 6.76 18.78 -25.34
N ASN A 43 5.53 18.28 -25.37
CA ASN A 43 5.22 16.99 -25.96
C ASN A 43 5.11 17.06 -27.51
N GLU A 44 6.22 17.29 -28.20
CA GLU A 44 6.21 17.54 -29.65
C GLU A 44 6.42 16.31 -30.52
N VAL A 45 6.96 15.23 -29.97
CA VAL A 45 7.54 14.14 -30.76
C VAL A 45 6.55 13.01 -31.01
N ARG A 46 5.83 12.57 -29.99
CA ARG A 46 5.00 11.36 -30.05
C ARG A 46 3.60 11.62 -29.48
N PRO A 47 2.57 10.87 -29.93
CA PRO A 47 1.24 10.96 -29.34
C PRO A 47 1.25 10.63 -27.84
N VAL A 48 0.27 11.17 -27.10
CA VAL A 48 0.05 10.85 -25.68
C VAL A 48 -0.30 9.37 -25.50
N VAL A 49 -1.11 8.81 -26.39
CA VAL A 49 -1.52 7.40 -26.34
C VAL A 49 -0.74 6.57 -27.36
N ARG A 50 -0.23 5.40 -26.93
CA ARG A 50 0.65 4.52 -27.73
C ARG A 50 0.35 3.06 -27.47
N GLU A 51 0.89 2.19 -28.33
CA GLU A 51 0.85 0.73 -28.16
C GLU A 51 -0.56 0.15 -28.00
N THR A 52 -1.52 0.77 -28.68
CA THR A 52 -2.90 0.30 -28.78
C THR A 52 -3.43 0.62 -30.16
N ILE A 53 -4.35 -0.20 -30.67
CA ILE A 53 -5.12 0.12 -31.88
C ILE A 53 -6.30 1.04 -31.56
N LEU A 54 -6.66 1.20 -30.28
CA LEU A 54 -7.72 2.09 -29.84
C LEU A 54 -7.29 3.53 -30.09
N ALA A 55 -8.19 4.33 -30.65
CA ALA A 55 -7.99 5.76 -30.86
C ALA A 55 -8.88 6.53 -29.88
N PRO A 56 -8.50 6.65 -28.59
CA PRO A 56 -9.34 7.32 -27.61
C PRO A 56 -9.53 8.80 -27.98
N SER A 57 -10.73 9.32 -27.75
CA SER A 57 -10.94 10.77 -27.81
C SER A 57 -10.27 11.42 -26.60
N MET A 58 -9.69 12.60 -26.80
CA MET A 58 -8.95 13.31 -25.77
C MET A 58 -9.57 14.68 -25.52
N SER A 59 -9.75 15.04 -24.25
CA SER A 59 -10.05 16.42 -23.83
C SER A 59 -8.94 16.93 -22.91
N PHE A 60 -8.56 18.19 -23.11
CA PHE A 60 -7.52 18.86 -22.33
C PHE A 60 -8.14 19.99 -21.53
N THR A 61 -7.85 20.01 -20.23
CA THR A 61 -8.33 21.03 -19.31
C THR A 61 -7.12 21.69 -18.64
N PRO A 62 -6.82 22.97 -18.92
CA PRO A 62 -5.84 23.72 -18.14
C PRO A 62 -6.23 23.68 -16.66
N ALA A 63 -5.25 23.51 -15.78
CA ALA A 63 -5.45 23.48 -14.34
C ALA A 63 -4.43 24.39 -13.65
N ARG A 64 -4.69 24.77 -12.40
CA ARG A 64 -3.72 25.54 -11.61
C ARG A 64 -2.40 24.79 -11.57
N ASN A 65 -1.34 25.44 -12.04
CA ASN A 65 0.01 24.90 -12.13
C ASN A 65 0.11 23.62 -12.98
N GLY A 66 -0.68 23.46 -14.05
CA GLY A 66 -0.57 22.29 -14.91
C GLY A 66 -1.79 22.06 -15.79
N PHE A 67 -2.16 20.80 -15.98
CA PHE A 67 -3.29 20.41 -16.82
C PHE A 67 -3.79 19.00 -16.50
N ASP A 68 -4.99 18.71 -16.98
CA ASP A 68 -5.56 17.37 -17.03
C ASP A 68 -5.82 16.95 -18.49
N ILE A 69 -5.50 15.70 -18.81
CA ILE A 69 -5.86 15.05 -20.07
C ILE A 69 -6.81 13.90 -19.75
N THR A 70 -8.05 14.03 -20.20
CA THR A 70 -9.04 12.96 -20.10
C THR A 70 -9.12 12.21 -21.42
N LEU A 71 -8.96 10.90 -21.35
CA LEU A 71 -8.93 9.96 -22.47
C LEU A 71 -10.15 9.05 -22.37
N THR A 72 -10.99 9.04 -23.40
CA THR A 72 -12.15 8.12 -23.47
C THR A 72 -11.87 7.04 -24.51
N TYR A 73 -11.60 5.83 -24.04
CA TYR A 73 -11.39 4.65 -24.87
C TYR A 73 -12.73 4.02 -25.21
N ARG A 74 -12.90 3.60 -26.47
CA ARG A 74 -14.06 2.85 -26.93
C ARG A 74 -13.58 1.69 -27.79
N ASN A 75 -13.89 0.46 -27.39
CA ASN A 75 -13.61 -0.70 -28.21
C ASN A 75 -14.84 -1.04 -29.07
N ALA A 76 -14.85 -0.56 -30.32
CA ALA A 76 -15.91 -0.87 -31.28
C ALA A 76 -15.68 -2.19 -32.04
N THR A 77 -14.62 -2.94 -31.73
CA THR A 77 -14.30 -4.22 -32.37
C THR A 77 -15.03 -5.38 -31.69
N SER A 78 -14.94 -6.58 -32.27
CA SER A 78 -15.52 -7.82 -31.70
C SER A 78 -14.56 -8.57 -30.76
N LEU A 79 -13.32 -8.12 -30.62
CA LEU A 79 -12.29 -8.75 -29.78
C LEU A 79 -11.83 -7.79 -28.68
N PRO A 80 -11.40 -8.28 -27.51
CA PRO A 80 -10.69 -7.44 -26.55
C PRO A 80 -9.51 -6.73 -27.20
N GLN A 81 -9.28 -5.47 -26.85
CA GLN A 81 -8.18 -4.67 -27.39
C GLN A 81 -7.30 -4.15 -26.27
N PRO A 82 -5.96 -4.19 -26.44
CA PRO A 82 -5.04 -3.71 -25.41
C PRO A 82 -5.24 -2.21 -25.18
N LEU A 83 -5.17 -1.78 -23.93
CA LEU A 83 -5.32 -0.36 -23.56
C LEU A 83 -4.06 0.47 -23.90
N GLY A 84 -2.89 -0.16 -23.96
CA GLY A 84 -1.63 0.49 -24.34
C GLY A 84 -1.04 1.39 -23.25
N GLN A 85 -0.45 2.51 -23.66
CA GLN A 85 0.28 3.42 -22.79
C GLN A 85 -0.23 4.87 -22.90
N ILE A 86 -0.17 5.59 -21.78
CA ILE A 86 -0.40 7.04 -21.69
C ILE A 86 0.91 7.70 -21.25
N ILE A 87 1.58 8.42 -22.16
CA ILE A 87 2.90 9.02 -21.91
C ILE A 87 2.90 10.52 -22.20
N ILE A 88 3.47 11.29 -21.28
CA ILE A 88 3.90 12.68 -21.50
C ILE A 88 5.39 12.69 -21.81
N ASP A 89 5.73 13.00 -23.07
CA ASP A 89 7.11 13.29 -23.45
C ASP A 89 7.44 14.77 -23.20
N GLY A 90 8.73 15.10 -23.28
CA GLY A 90 9.17 16.49 -23.38
C GLY A 90 9.22 17.20 -22.04
N ILE A 91 9.39 16.48 -20.94
CA ILE A 91 9.56 17.06 -19.61
C ILE A 91 11.00 17.61 -19.52
N MET A 92 11.13 18.93 -19.51
CA MET A 92 12.38 19.68 -19.67
C MET A 92 13.06 19.97 -18.33
N LEU A 93 13.29 18.93 -17.54
CA LEU A 93 14.15 19.00 -16.35
C LEU A 93 15.63 18.90 -16.72
N GLY A 94 16.49 19.25 -15.77
CA GLY A 94 17.94 19.10 -15.86
C GLY A 94 18.39 17.66 -16.16
N PRO A 95 19.69 17.48 -16.44
CA PRO A 95 20.26 16.16 -16.72
C PRO A 95 20.28 15.23 -15.50
N VAL A 96 20.23 15.82 -14.30
CA VAL A 96 20.10 15.12 -13.03
C VAL A 96 18.73 15.43 -12.47
N ILE A 97 18.00 14.39 -12.09
CA ILE A 97 16.70 14.52 -11.42
C ILE A 97 16.66 13.62 -10.18
N ASP A 98 15.84 14.01 -9.23
CA ASP A 98 15.31 13.13 -8.20
C ASP A 98 14.00 12.50 -8.69
N HIS A 99 13.83 11.22 -8.43
CA HIS A 99 12.63 10.45 -8.70
C HIS A 99 12.23 9.67 -7.45
N TRP A 100 10.97 9.76 -7.03
CA TRP A 100 10.54 9.12 -5.79
C TRP A 100 10.03 7.70 -6.02
N ASP A 101 10.57 6.75 -5.24
CA ASP A 101 10.11 5.38 -5.17
C ASP A 101 9.02 5.23 -4.12
N PHE A 102 7.80 4.99 -4.60
CA PHE A 102 6.59 4.84 -3.80
C PHE A 102 6.17 3.38 -3.61
N ARG A 103 7.11 2.41 -3.65
CA ARG A 103 6.84 1.05 -3.14
C ARG A 103 6.53 1.06 -1.64
N GLY A 104 7.21 1.92 -0.90
CA GLY A 104 6.95 2.16 0.52
C GLY A 104 6.89 3.65 0.81
N GLN A 105 7.95 4.17 1.43
CA GLN A 105 7.90 5.46 2.14
C GLN A 105 8.15 6.70 1.26
N GLY A 106 8.37 6.56 -0.05
CA GLY A 106 8.71 7.68 -0.93
C GLY A 106 10.19 8.06 -0.88
N THR A 107 11.07 7.11 -1.22
CA THR A 107 12.52 7.34 -1.20
C THR A 107 12.98 8.03 -2.49
N PRO A 108 13.63 9.19 -2.45
CA PRO A 108 14.17 9.83 -3.64
C PRO A 108 15.36 9.01 -4.16
N LEU A 109 15.35 8.76 -5.45
CA LEU A 109 16.40 8.12 -6.21
C LEU A 109 16.95 9.15 -7.20
N VAL A 110 18.28 9.32 -7.19
CA VAL A 110 18.94 10.25 -8.11
C VAL A 110 19.19 9.57 -9.44
N HIS A 111 18.83 10.23 -10.54
CA HIS A 111 19.07 9.76 -11.90
C HIS A 111 19.86 10.77 -12.71
N ASP A 112 20.95 10.32 -13.33
CA ASP A 112 21.83 11.14 -14.16
C ASP A 112 21.87 10.60 -15.59
N ARG A 113 21.14 11.27 -16.49
CA ARG A 113 21.09 10.88 -17.91
C ARG A 113 22.38 11.17 -18.68
N ARG A 114 23.38 11.82 -18.07
CA ARG A 114 24.73 11.97 -18.68
C ARG A 114 25.49 10.66 -18.65
N ARG A 115 25.18 9.78 -17.69
CA ARG A 115 25.90 8.51 -17.45
C ARG A 115 25.29 7.32 -18.17
N ALA A 116 24.01 7.37 -18.53
CA ALA A 116 23.29 6.27 -19.17
C ALA A 116 22.65 6.71 -20.49
N GLN A 117 22.77 5.89 -21.56
CA GLN A 117 22.18 6.20 -22.87
C GLN A 117 20.65 6.12 -22.88
N VAL A 118 20.08 5.18 -22.11
CA VAL A 118 18.64 5.06 -21.87
C VAL A 118 18.48 4.68 -20.40
N TYR A 119 17.75 5.50 -19.67
CA TYR A 119 17.35 5.18 -18.31
C TYR A 119 15.89 4.77 -18.32
N VAL A 120 15.52 3.70 -17.60
CA VAL A 120 14.13 3.33 -17.36
C VAL A 120 13.99 3.13 -15.85
N THR A 121 13.26 4.03 -15.19
CA THR A 121 12.65 3.73 -13.90
C THR A 121 11.18 3.42 -14.02
N GLY A 122 10.69 2.67 -13.04
CA GLY A 122 9.34 2.14 -13.06
C GLY A 122 9.31 0.75 -13.70
N GLY A 123 8.11 0.28 -14.00
CA GLY A 123 7.81 -1.10 -14.35
C GLY A 123 7.10 -1.86 -13.24
N LEU A 124 7.09 -1.30 -12.03
CA LEU A 124 6.37 -1.84 -10.89
C LEU A 124 4.86 -1.61 -11.11
N PRO A 125 4.01 -2.64 -10.98
CA PRO A 125 2.57 -2.51 -11.19
C PRO A 125 1.87 -1.96 -9.94
N TYR A 126 1.05 -0.92 -10.08
CA TYR A 126 -0.04 -0.62 -9.17
C TYR A 126 -1.26 -1.49 -9.53
N PRO A 127 -2.03 -2.03 -8.56
CA PRO A 127 -1.83 -1.93 -7.11
C PRO A 127 -0.95 -3.03 -6.50
N GLN A 128 -0.10 -3.72 -7.27
CA GLN A 128 0.65 -4.88 -6.76
C GLN A 128 1.91 -4.55 -5.96
N GLU A 129 2.72 -3.63 -6.45
CA GLU A 129 4.03 -3.29 -5.88
C GLU A 129 4.18 -1.80 -5.59
N LEU A 130 3.39 -0.95 -6.25
CA LEU A 130 3.35 0.49 -5.98
C LEU A 130 2.22 0.83 -5.02
N TYR A 131 2.48 1.77 -4.11
CA TYR A 131 1.47 2.27 -3.18
C TYR A 131 0.35 3.04 -3.90
N SER A 132 0.69 3.85 -4.90
CA SER A 132 -0.24 4.65 -5.72
C SER A 132 0.28 4.82 -7.17
N PRO A 133 -0.59 5.03 -8.17
CA PRO A 133 -0.22 5.24 -9.57
C PRO A 133 0.18 6.70 -9.82
N VAL A 134 1.26 7.14 -9.15
CA VAL A 134 1.82 8.49 -9.26
C VAL A 134 3.30 8.45 -9.63
N ILE A 135 3.78 9.49 -10.28
CA ILE A 135 5.18 9.72 -10.64
C ILE A 135 5.56 11.10 -10.14
N LEU A 136 6.74 11.24 -9.55
CA LEU A 136 7.28 12.50 -9.10
C LEU A 136 8.72 12.64 -9.59
N LEU A 137 8.99 13.73 -10.30
CA LEU A 137 10.32 14.09 -10.79
C LEU A 137 10.67 15.48 -10.28
N SER A 138 11.91 15.70 -9.86
CA SER A 138 12.36 17.04 -9.47
C SER A 138 13.78 17.31 -9.97
N ASP A 139 14.07 18.55 -10.31
CA ASP A 139 15.43 19.08 -10.40
C ASP A 139 15.59 20.30 -9.48
N GLU A 140 16.66 21.07 -9.66
CA GLU A 140 16.96 22.28 -8.89
C GLU A 140 15.95 23.43 -9.11
N ARG A 141 15.12 23.37 -10.15
CA ARG A 141 14.20 24.45 -10.55
C ARG A 141 12.74 24.06 -10.42
N TYR A 142 12.38 22.85 -10.83
CA TYR A 142 11.00 22.42 -10.92
C TYR A 142 10.80 21.04 -10.31
N THR A 143 9.63 20.88 -9.69
CA THR A 143 9.07 19.58 -9.33
C THR A 143 7.82 19.32 -10.17
N VAL A 144 7.73 18.12 -10.75
CA VAL A 144 6.66 17.67 -11.63
C VAL A 144 6.01 16.42 -11.03
N GLY A 145 4.75 16.54 -10.64
CA GLY A 145 3.91 15.42 -10.24
C GLY A 145 2.97 15.00 -11.37
N ILE A 146 2.91 13.70 -11.64
CA ILE A 146 2.04 13.11 -12.65
C ILE A 146 1.20 12.02 -11.97
N SER A 147 -0.10 12.13 -12.08
CA SER A 147 -1.07 11.24 -11.45
C SER A 147 -1.97 10.61 -12.49
N LEU A 148 -2.18 9.29 -12.42
CA LEU A 148 -3.28 8.65 -13.14
C LEU A 148 -4.47 8.51 -12.18
N LEU A 149 -5.57 9.21 -12.48
CA LEU A 149 -6.81 9.10 -11.72
C LEU A 149 -7.49 7.77 -12.10
N TYR A 150 -7.09 6.70 -11.40
CA TYR A 150 -7.34 5.32 -11.78
C TYR A 150 -8.13 4.55 -10.71
N SER A 151 -9.31 4.05 -11.09
CA SER A 151 -10.15 3.22 -10.23
C SER A 151 -9.76 1.75 -10.35
N ALA A 152 -8.81 1.29 -9.55
CA ALA A 152 -8.35 -0.10 -9.55
C ALA A 152 -9.46 -1.11 -9.23
N ALA A 153 -10.36 -0.77 -8.29
CA ALA A 153 -11.46 -1.64 -7.90
C ALA A 153 -12.55 -1.80 -8.98
N GLU A 154 -12.59 -0.88 -9.95
CA GLU A 154 -13.55 -0.90 -11.07
C GLU A 154 -12.92 -1.42 -12.37
N TYR A 155 -11.68 -1.02 -12.67
CA TYR A 155 -11.05 -1.31 -13.96
C TYR A 155 -10.35 -2.67 -13.99
N LEU A 156 -10.01 -3.22 -12.82
CA LEU A 156 -9.55 -4.60 -12.62
C LEU A 156 -8.33 -4.99 -13.49
N HIS A 157 -7.39 -4.07 -13.68
CA HIS A 157 -6.11 -4.38 -14.32
C HIS A 157 -4.94 -3.68 -13.63
N PRO A 158 -3.69 -4.15 -13.80
CA PRO A 158 -2.54 -3.43 -13.29
C PRO A 158 -2.23 -2.19 -14.13
N VAL A 159 -1.54 -1.23 -13.51
CA VAL A 159 -0.94 -0.07 -14.18
C VAL A 159 0.51 0.04 -13.76
N THR A 160 1.45 0.01 -14.70
CA THR A 160 2.87 0.21 -14.37
C THR A 160 3.28 1.65 -14.70
N THR A 161 4.02 2.31 -13.81
CA THR A 161 4.63 3.61 -14.08
C THR A 161 5.92 3.45 -14.86
N HIS A 162 6.28 4.43 -15.70
CA HIS A 162 7.55 4.45 -16.41
C HIS A 162 8.08 5.87 -16.48
N THR A 163 9.38 6.03 -16.30
CA THR A 163 10.12 7.27 -16.53
C THR A 163 11.39 6.93 -17.29
N PHE A 164 11.62 7.60 -18.42
CA PHE A 164 12.82 7.39 -19.21
C PHE A 164 13.32 8.68 -19.86
N SER A 165 14.64 8.75 -20.08
CA SER A 165 15.25 9.80 -20.89
C SER A 165 15.23 9.36 -22.36
N VAL A 166 14.69 10.19 -23.25
CA VAL A 166 14.69 9.88 -24.68
C VAL A 166 16.10 10.10 -25.24
N GLY A 167 16.87 9.01 -25.37
CA GLY A 167 18.17 9.01 -26.03
C GLY A 167 18.06 9.21 -27.55
N GLY A 168 19.16 9.62 -28.20
CA GLY A 168 19.28 9.64 -29.67
C GLY A 168 19.04 10.97 -30.39
N ARG A 169 18.73 12.05 -29.66
CA ARG A 169 18.72 13.43 -30.20
C ARG A 169 19.96 14.22 -29.76
N PRO A 170 20.31 15.33 -30.45
CA PRO A 170 21.30 16.29 -29.95
C PRO A 170 21.03 16.65 -28.49
N GLU A 171 22.06 16.93 -27.69
CA GLU A 171 21.92 17.18 -26.25
C GLU A 171 20.89 18.27 -25.90
N SER A 172 20.71 19.26 -26.78
CA SER A 172 19.74 20.35 -26.64
C SER A 172 18.27 19.92 -26.63
N ASP A 173 17.96 18.71 -27.12
CA ASP A 173 16.60 18.16 -27.25
C ASP A 173 16.32 17.02 -26.25
N ARG A 174 17.27 16.70 -25.37
CA ARG A 174 17.07 15.64 -24.39
C ARG A 174 16.04 16.08 -23.35
N SER A 175 14.97 15.31 -23.27
CA SER A 175 13.88 15.48 -22.32
C SER A 175 13.57 14.16 -21.62
N TRP A 176 12.90 14.28 -20.48
CA TRP A 176 12.33 13.14 -19.77
C TRP A 176 10.95 12.83 -20.36
N SER A 177 10.59 11.55 -20.35
CA SER A 177 9.27 11.05 -20.70
C SER A 177 8.77 10.19 -19.56
N SER A 178 7.54 10.44 -19.13
CA SER A 178 6.93 9.69 -18.04
C SER A 178 5.48 9.37 -18.33
N GLY A 179 5.01 8.24 -17.83
CA GLY A 179 3.67 7.78 -18.12
C GLY A 179 3.31 6.46 -17.49
N PHE A 180 2.19 5.92 -17.96
CA PHE A 180 1.54 4.74 -17.41
C PHE A 180 1.28 3.74 -18.52
N HIS A 181 1.63 2.49 -18.30
CA HIS A 181 1.20 1.38 -19.16
C HIS A 181 0.00 0.71 -18.50
N LEU A 182 -1.14 0.73 -19.18
CA LEU A 182 -2.38 0.12 -18.77
C LEU A 182 -2.35 -1.37 -19.13
N ARG A 183 -1.99 -2.24 -18.18
CA ARG A 183 -1.76 -3.69 -18.40
C ARG A 183 -3.07 -4.48 -18.45
N GLY A 184 -3.96 -4.12 -19.35
CA GLY A 184 -5.24 -4.80 -19.52
C GLY A 184 -5.85 -4.55 -20.89
N ASP A 185 -6.93 -5.27 -21.14
CA ASP A 185 -7.72 -5.14 -22.36
C ASP A 185 -9.04 -4.44 -22.07
N LEU A 186 -9.51 -3.68 -23.05
CA LEU A 186 -10.87 -3.17 -23.09
C LEU A 186 -11.76 -4.20 -23.81
N PRO A 187 -12.78 -4.80 -23.15
CA PRO A 187 -13.64 -5.78 -23.82
C PRO A 187 -14.45 -5.19 -24.98
N PRO A 188 -14.96 -6.02 -25.91
CA PRO A 188 -15.82 -5.58 -27.01
C PRO A 188 -17.01 -4.76 -26.54
N GLY A 189 -17.28 -3.63 -27.22
CA GLY A 189 -18.42 -2.76 -26.94
C GLY A 189 -18.27 -1.88 -25.69
N GLN A 190 -17.21 -2.07 -24.89
CA GLN A 190 -17.00 -1.30 -23.66
C GLN A 190 -16.35 0.06 -23.91
N THR A 191 -16.58 0.97 -22.97
CA THR A 191 -15.97 2.30 -22.90
C THR A 191 -15.34 2.49 -21.52
N ARG A 192 -14.15 3.09 -21.47
CA ARG A 192 -13.47 3.45 -20.22
C ARG A 192 -12.84 4.82 -20.33
N GLN A 193 -12.79 5.54 -19.21
CA GLN A 193 -12.21 6.88 -19.14
C GLN A 193 -11.01 6.89 -18.20
N TYR A 194 -9.90 7.48 -18.65
CA TYR A 194 -8.71 7.68 -17.83
C TYR A 194 -8.38 9.16 -17.82
N THR A 195 -8.06 9.71 -16.65
CA THR A 195 -7.57 11.09 -16.56
C THR A 195 -6.13 11.08 -16.06
N LEU A 196 -5.24 11.67 -16.87
CA LEU A 196 -3.87 11.98 -16.46
C LEU A 196 -3.82 13.42 -16.00
N ALA A 197 -3.42 13.64 -14.76
CA ALA A 197 -3.22 14.96 -14.18
C ALA A 197 -1.72 15.23 -14.05
N LEU A 198 -1.26 16.38 -14.56
CA LEU A 198 0.10 16.85 -14.38
C LEU A 198 0.06 18.18 -13.62
N ARG A 199 0.86 18.29 -12.56
CA ARG A 199 1.03 19.52 -11.77
C ARG A 199 2.51 19.83 -11.59
N LEU A 200 2.84 21.11 -11.57
CA LEU A 200 4.18 21.63 -11.43
C LEU A 200 4.29 22.57 -10.24
N MET A 201 5.49 22.72 -9.72
CA MET A 201 5.86 23.81 -8.84
C MET A 201 7.33 24.14 -9.02
N ALA A 202 7.73 25.34 -8.61
CA ALA A 202 9.14 25.64 -8.42
C ALA A 202 9.68 24.79 -7.25
N THR A 203 10.89 24.26 -7.38
CA THR A 203 11.57 23.56 -6.29
C THR A 203 11.95 24.58 -5.23
N ASP A 204 11.48 24.37 -3.99
CA ASP A 204 11.79 25.25 -2.86
C ASP A 204 12.46 24.45 -1.74
N PRO A 205 13.78 24.62 -1.52
CA PRO A 205 14.50 23.95 -0.45
C PRO A 205 14.01 24.29 0.96
N SER A 206 13.28 25.41 1.14
CA SER A 206 12.68 25.78 2.42
C SER A 206 11.39 25.00 2.72
N GLU A 207 10.79 24.38 1.72
CA GLU A 207 9.64 23.48 1.84
C GLU A 207 9.99 22.06 1.34
N PRO A 208 10.73 21.26 2.12
CA PRO A 208 11.23 19.95 1.67
C PRO A 208 10.14 18.97 1.23
N ASN A 209 8.90 19.14 1.73
CA ASN A 209 7.74 18.34 1.33
C ASN A 209 6.73 19.13 0.48
N GLY A 210 7.05 20.33 -0.01
CA GLY A 210 6.14 21.16 -0.79
C GLY A 210 5.64 20.46 -2.06
N TRP A 211 6.46 19.57 -2.61
CA TRP A 211 6.17 18.75 -3.79
C TRP A 211 4.90 17.92 -3.70
N VAL A 212 4.41 17.56 -2.50
CA VAL A 212 3.18 16.77 -2.35
C VAL A 212 1.96 17.49 -2.92
N ARG A 213 2.02 18.84 -3.05
CA ARG A 213 0.97 19.63 -3.71
C ARG A 213 0.75 19.22 -5.16
N THR A 214 1.79 18.73 -5.83
CA THR A 214 1.69 18.24 -7.21
C THR A 214 0.88 16.94 -7.33
N LEU A 215 0.69 16.22 -6.22
CA LEU A 215 -0.05 14.94 -6.15
C LEU A 215 -1.48 15.10 -5.63
N THR A 216 -1.91 16.33 -5.34
CA THR A 216 -3.29 16.62 -4.89
C THR A 216 -4.39 16.13 -5.84
N PRO A 217 -4.23 16.08 -7.19
CA PRO A 217 -5.26 15.51 -8.05
C PRO A 217 -5.55 14.04 -7.73
N TYR A 218 -4.52 13.24 -7.46
CA TYR A 218 -4.73 11.83 -7.09
C TYR A 218 -5.36 11.70 -5.71
N ARG A 219 -4.92 12.51 -4.73
CA ARG A 219 -5.54 12.55 -3.39
C ARG A 219 -7.04 12.82 -3.48
N ASP A 220 -7.42 13.83 -4.24
CA ASP A 220 -8.80 14.26 -4.36
C ASP A 220 -9.65 13.19 -5.05
N PHE A 221 -9.14 12.63 -6.16
CA PHE A 221 -9.76 11.49 -6.83
C PHE A 221 -9.90 10.28 -5.89
N PHE A 222 -8.84 9.89 -5.18
CA PHE A 222 -8.85 8.73 -4.29
C PHE A 222 -9.90 8.88 -3.18
N ARG A 223 -9.95 10.06 -2.53
CA ARG A 223 -10.94 10.35 -1.49
C ARG A 223 -12.36 10.40 -2.05
N GLN A 224 -12.54 10.87 -3.28
CA GLN A 224 -13.84 10.89 -3.93
C GLN A 224 -14.30 9.48 -4.34
N ALA A 225 -13.40 8.68 -4.91
CA ALA A 225 -13.71 7.36 -5.45
C ALA A 225 -13.89 6.31 -4.33
N TYR A 226 -13.06 6.37 -3.28
CA TYR A 226 -13.03 5.33 -2.25
C TYR A 226 -13.42 5.82 -0.85
N GLY A 227 -13.46 7.13 -0.62
CA GLY A 227 -13.75 7.74 0.69
C GLY A 227 -12.50 7.95 1.54
N THR A 228 -12.73 8.13 2.84
CA THR A 228 -11.66 8.22 3.85
C THR A 228 -11.39 6.87 4.49
N MET A 229 -10.33 6.79 5.31
CA MET A 229 -9.99 5.61 6.11
C MET A 229 -11.23 5.01 6.77
N ARG A 230 -11.40 3.69 6.61
CA ARG A 230 -12.61 2.97 7.02
C ARG A 230 -12.43 2.18 8.32
N TYR A 231 -11.42 2.49 9.13
CA TYR A 231 -11.18 1.91 10.46
C TYR A 231 -10.83 3.01 11.45
N THR A 232 -10.94 2.72 12.76
CA THR A 232 -10.55 3.65 13.82
C THR A 232 -9.08 3.51 14.13
N PRO A 233 -8.28 4.59 14.01
CA PRO A 233 -6.85 4.53 14.26
C PRO A 233 -6.54 4.40 15.75
N ASP A 234 -5.60 3.54 16.09
CA ASP A 234 -5.03 3.37 17.43
C ASP A 234 -3.50 3.46 17.35
N ARG A 235 -2.94 4.48 18.02
CA ARG A 235 -1.52 4.80 17.98
C ARG A 235 -0.69 4.10 19.06
N ARG A 236 -1.31 3.26 19.88
CA ARG A 236 -0.61 2.49 20.94
C ARG A 236 0.21 1.35 20.34
N PRO A 237 1.40 1.05 20.88
CA PRO A 237 2.20 -0.08 20.44
C PRO A 237 1.49 -1.41 20.69
N VAL A 238 1.89 -2.44 19.95
CA VAL A 238 1.30 -3.78 19.99
C VAL A 238 2.33 -4.78 20.49
N LEU A 239 1.96 -5.57 21.50
CA LEU A 239 2.74 -6.73 21.90
C LEU A 239 2.50 -7.86 20.90
N ALA A 240 3.55 -8.42 20.34
CA ALA A 240 3.47 -9.59 19.50
C ALA A 240 3.86 -10.86 20.27
N VAL A 241 2.93 -11.81 20.33
CA VAL A 241 3.09 -13.09 21.04
C VAL A 241 3.11 -14.22 20.03
N HIS A 242 4.23 -14.91 19.90
CA HIS A 242 4.30 -16.18 19.16
C HIS A 242 3.98 -17.33 20.10
N MET A 243 2.95 -18.12 19.78
CA MET A 243 2.63 -19.32 20.55
C MET A 243 3.42 -20.54 20.05
N SER A 244 3.81 -20.56 18.78
CA SER A 244 4.63 -21.62 18.19
C SER A 244 5.71 -21.08 17.25
N SER A 245 6.71 -21.92 17.00
CA SER A 245 7.83 -21.67 16.09
C SER A 245 8.10 -22.93 15.25
N PRO A 246 8.36 -22.79 13.92
CA PRO A 246 8.74 -23.91 13.07
C PRO A 246 9.95 -24.69 13.60
N GLN A 247 10.94 -23.99 14.16
CA GLN A 247 12.19 -24.58 14.66
C GLN A 247 11.99 -25.51 15.87
N LEU A 248 10.83 -25.44 16.52
CA LEU A 248 10.50 -26.27 17.68
C LEU A 248 9.60 -27.46 17.32
N CYS A 249 9.22 -27.60 16.05
CA CYS A 249 8.42 -28.72 15.58
C CYS A 249 9.25 -30.01 15.63
N LYS A 250 8.78 -30.97 16.42
CA LYS A 250 9.37 -32.32 16.57
C LYS A 250 8.28 -33.31 16.97
N PRO A 251 8.47 -34.64 16.86
CA PRO A 251 7.41 -35.60 17.22
C PRO A 251 6.82 -35.43 18.63
N SER A 252 7.62 -35.01 19.61
CA SER A 252 7.13 -34.72 20.96
C SER A 252 6.41 -33.37 21.09
N ASN A 253 6.63 -32.43 20.17
CA ASN A 253 6.00 -31.10 20.09
C ASN A 253 5.58 -30.82 18.63
N PRO A 254 4.55 -31.54 18.12
CA PRO A 254 4.27 -31.55 16.68
C PRO A 254 3.74 -30.22 16.15
N ARG A 255 3.22 -29.36 17.04
CA ARG A 255 2.74 -28.01 16.72
C ARG A 255 3.79 -26.92 16.97
N GLY A 256 4.98 -27.29 17.44
CA GLY A 256 6.11 -26.37 17.67
C GLY A 256 5.86 -25.31 18.73
N TRP A 257 5.08 -25.59 19.77
CA TRP A 257 4.79 -24.63 20.84
C TRP A 257 6.09 -24.09 21.47
N VAL A 258 6.16 -22.78 21.70
CA VAL A 258 7.39 -22.13 22.17
C VAL A 258 7.81 -22.52 23.59
N GLU A 259 6.85 -22.99 24.39
CA GLU A 259 7.05 -23.19 25.82
C GLU A 259 6.40 -24.47 26.33
N ASP A 260 7.23 -25.42 26.75
CA ASP A 260 6.80 -26.77 27.14
C ASP A 260 5.74 -26.75 28.26
N THR A 261 5.86 -25.84 29.22
CA THR A 261 4.90 -25.72 30.36
C THR A 261 3.60 -25.00 30.01
N ARG A 262 3.49 -24.42 28.80
CA ARG A 262 2.32 -23.68 28.33
C ARG A 262 1.70 -24.29 27.07
N ARG A 263 2.04 -25.56 26.81
CA ARG A 263 1.53 -26.33 25.69
C ARG A 263 0.02 -26.54 25.74
N PRO A 264 -0.75 -25.90 24.86
CA PRO A 264 -2.21 -26.01 24.88
C PRO A 264 -2.70 -27.43 24.57
N ASP A 265 -1.94 -28.18 23.78
CA ASP A 265 -2.24 -29.56 23.42
C ASP A 265 -2.04 -30.56 24.57
N LEU A 266 -1.33 -30.17 25.63
CA LEU A 266 -1.14 -31.00 26.83
C LEU A 266 -1.89 -30.46 28.05
N TYR A 267 -1.93 -29.14 28.21
CA TYR A 267 -2.40 -28.48 29.44
C TYR A 267 -3.59 -27.53 29.21
N GLY A 268 -4.06 -27.39 27.97
CA GLY A 268 -5.08 -26.42 27.61
C GLY A 268 -4.59 -24.97 27.65
N TRP A 269 -5.52 -24.03 27.50
CA TRP A 269 -5.21 -22.60 27.31
C TRP A 269 -4.86 -21.82 28.58
N ASP A 270 -5.00 -22.41 29.78
CA ASP A 270 -4.83 -21.69 31.05
C ASP A 270 -3.43 -21.06 31.20
N GLY A 271 -2.39 -21.73 30.69
CA GLY A 271 -1.02 -21.20 30.70
C GLY A 271 -0.91 -19.87 29.96
N TRP A 272 -1.50 -19.76 28.77
CA TRP A 272 -1.46 -18.54 27.95
C TRP A 272 -2.40 -17.46 28.47
N VAL A 273 -3.62 -17.82 28.85
CA VAL A 273 -4.62 -16.86 29.33
C VAL A 273 -4.20 -16.20 30.65
N ASN A 274 -3.38 -16.88 31.47
CA ASN A 274 -2.78 -16.28 32.66
C ASN A 274 -1.48 -15.50 32.36
N TRP A 275 -0.68 -15.96 31.39
CA TRP A 275 0.60 -15.33 31.06
C TRP A 275 0.42 -14.02 30.30
N ILE A 276 -0.42 -13.97 29.25
CA ILE A 276 -0.54 -12.80 28.36
C ILE A 276 -0.91 -11.52 29.15
N PRO A 277 -1.99 -11.48 29.96
CA PRO A 277 -2.34 -10.25 30.67
C PRO A 277 -1.29 -9.80 31.69
N ARG A 278 -0.61 -10.78 32.33
CA ARG A 278 0.49 -10.48 33.26
C ARG A 278 1.67 -9.84 32.54
N GLU A 279 2.08 -10.41 31.40
CA GLU A 279 3.17 -9.83 30.62
C GLU A 279 2.82 -8.48 30.04
N MET A 280 1.61 -8.31 29.51
CA MET A 280 1.15 -7.00 29.05
C MET A 280 1.21 -5.95 30.15
N THR A 281 0.76 -6.29 31.36
CA THR A 281 0.87 -5.42 32.53
C THR A 281 2.33 -5.11 32.87
N ARG A 282 3.19 -6.12 32.91
CA ARG A 282 4.62 -5.98 33.22
C ARG A 282 5.34 -5.10 32.18
N LEU A 283 5.04 -5.30 30.90
CA LEU A 283 5.70 -4.67 29.76
C LEU A 283 5.04 -3.35 29.34
N GLY A 284 3.85 -3.03 29.86
CA GLY A 284 3.16 -1.77 29.61
C GLY A 284 2.37 -1.70 28.30
N PHE A 285 1.82 -2.83 27.83
CA PHE A 285 1.01 -2.90 26.62
C PHE A 285 -0.48 -3.01 26.93
N ASP A 286 -1.30 -2.46 26.04
CA ASP A 286 -2.77 -2.59 26.10
C ASP A 286 -3.34 -3.38 24.91
N ARG A 287 -2.51 -3.68 23.90
CA ARG A 287 -2.87 -4.36 22.66
C ARG A 287 -1.96 -5.55 22.47
N VAL A 288 -2.53 -6.68 22.06
CA VAL A 288 -1.75 -7.89 21.74
C VAL A 288 -2.21 -8.48 20.42
N MET A 289 -1.26 -8.93 19.61
CA MET A 289 -1.50 -9.75 18.44
C MET A 289 -0.81 -11.10 18.66
N ILE A 290 -1.54 -12.18 18.42
CA ILE A 290 -1.12 -13.56 18.70
C ILE A 290 -0.81 -14.26 17.38
N TRP A 291 0.44 -14.66 17.19
CA TRP A 291 0.91 -15.43 16.05
C TRP A 291 0.84 -16.93 16.29
N ALA A 292 0.47 -17.64 15.23
CA ALA A 292 0.46 -19.11 15.15
C ALA A 292 -0.30 -19.76 16.33
N ALA A 293 -1.50 -19.26 16.60
CA ALA A 293 -2.32 -19.69 17.74
C ALA A 293 -2.71 -21.17 17.67
N SER A 294 -2.81 -21.78 16.49
CA SER A 294 -3.04 -23.23 16.36
C SER A 294 -1.75 -24.04 16.23
N GLY A 295 -0.58 -23.42 16.16
CA GLY A 295 0.69 -24.12 15.95
C GLY A 295 1.25 -24.01 14.52
N ASN A 296 2.34 -24.73 14.31
CA ASN A 296 3.02 -24.92 13.02
C ASN A 296 2.96 -26.38 12.57
N TYR A 297 3.19 -26.62 11.28
CA TYR A 297 3.32 -27.92 10.64
C TYR A 297 4.66 -28.56 10.97
N LEU A 298 4.63 -29.88 11.24
CA LEU A 298 5.82 -30.66 11.55
C LEU A 298 6.54 -31.09 10.27
N HIS A 299 5.77 -31.58 9.30
CA HIS A 299 6.30 -32.23 8.11
C HIS A 299 6.42 -31.27 6.92
N ASN A 300 5.45 -30.38 6.74
CA ASN A 300 5.41 -29.45 5.62
C ASN A 300 5.76 -28.03 6.07
N GLN A 301 6.98 -27.84 6.56
CA GLN A 301 7.39 -26.58 7.19
C GLN A 301 7.44 -25.38 6.25
N ASP A 302 7.57 -25.62 4.94
CA ASP A 302 7.48 -24.55 3.94
C ASP A 302 6.09 -23.90 3.96
N GLU A 303 5.05 -24.65 4.33
CA GLU A 303 3.65 -24.22 4.46
C GLU A 303 3.31 -23.71 5.88
N ASN A 304 4.31 -23.38 6.71
CA ASN A 304 4.11 -22.80 8.04
C ASN A 304 3.51 -21.39 8.02
N PHE A 305 2.99 -21.01 9.19
CA PHE A 305 1.95 -19.99 9.31
C PHE A 305 0.75 -20.39 8.44
N PRO A 306 0.08 -21.50 8.77
CA PRO A 306 -0.86 -22.12 7.86
C PRO A 306 -2.17 -21.34 7.75
N PHE A 307 -2.84 -21.50 6.61
CA PHE A 307 -4.19 -21.00 6.38
C PHE A 307 -5.19 -21.50 7.43
N LEU A 308 -5.01 -22.72 7.95
CA LEU A 308 -5.80 -23.26 9.06
C LEU A 308 -5.33 -22.65 10.40
N ALA A 309 -5.39 -21.33 10.51
CA ALA A 309 -4.78 -20.58 11.61
C ALA A 309 -5.50 -20.80 12.95
N LEU A 310 -6.82 -21.05 12.94
CA LEU A 310 -7.63 -21.09 14.17
C LEU A 310 -8.59 -22.26 14.26
N SER A 311 -9.18 -22.74 13.16
CA SER A 311 -10.13 -23.85 13.20
C SER A 311 -9.60 -25.16 13.82
N PRO A 312 -8.29 -25.51 13.74
CA PRO A 312 -7.76 -26.68 14.42
C PRO A 312 -7.89 -26.66 15.95
N ILE A 313 -8.00 -25.46 16.55
CA ILE A 313 -8.26 -25.30 17.99
C ILE A 313 -9.57 -26.00 18.38
N LYS A 314 -10.52 -26.11 17.45
CA LYS A 314 -11.82 -26.76 17.68
C LYS A 314 -11.87 -28.24 17.36
N THR A 315 -10.86 -28.77 16.68
CA THR A 315 -10.86 -30.19 16.25
C THR A 315 -9.99 -31.05 17.15
N GLU A 316 -8.99 -30.47 17.81
CA GLU A 316 -8.12 -31.18 18.74
C GLU A 316 -8.74 -31.25 20.14
N PRO A 317 -8.98 -32.44 20.73
CA PRO A 317 -9.70 -32.57 22.00
C PRO A 317 -9.13 -31.72 23.15
N ALA A 318 -7.80 -31.69 23.30
CA ALA A 318 -7.14 -30.92 24.35
C ALA A 318 -7.30 -29.40 24.16
N LEU A 319 -7.19 -28.92 22.92
CA LEU A 319 -7.38 -27.50 22.58
C LEU A 319 -8.84 -27.07 22.75
N PHE A 320 -9.76 -27.93 22.30
CA PHE A 320 -11.19 -27.64 22.28
C PHE A 320 -11.78 -27.63 23.69
N SER A 321 -11.42 -28.60 24.54
CA SER A 321 -11.94 -28.72 25.91
C SER A 321 -11.71 -27.47 26.77
N THR A 322 -10.70 -26.67 26.44
CA THR A 322 -10.37 -25.41 27.13
C THR A 322 -10.56 -24.18 26.26
N PHE A 323 -11.18 -24.29 25.09
CA PHE A 323 -11.41 -23.18 24.15
C PHE A 323 -12.06 -21.97 24.81
N GLY A 324 -13.05 -22.20 25.68
CA GLY A 324 -13.73 -21.14 26.43
C GLY A 324 -12.80 -20.31 27.33
N ARG A 325 -11.63 -20.83 27.71
CA ARG A 325 -10.62 -20.07 28.45
C ARG A 325 -9.98 -19.00 27.59
N LEU A 326 -9.67 -19.32 26.33
CA LEU A 326 -9.08 -18.35 25.41
C LEU A 326 -10.05 -17.20 25.10
N GLN A 327 -11.35 -17.47 25.06
CA GLN A 327 -12.40 -16.44 24.92
C GLN A 327 -12.43 -15.44 26.09
N THR A 328 -11.83 -15.77 27.24
CA THR A 328 -11.76 -14.86 28.39
C THR A 328 -10.66 -13.80 28.27
N LEU A 329 -9.78 -13.91 27.27
CA LEU A 329 -8.61 -13.04 27.17
C LEU A 329 -8.97 -11.55 27.08
N PRO A 330 -9.96 -11.11 26.26
CA PRO A 330 -10.36 -9.71 26.19
C PRO A 330 -10.86 -9.11 27.51
N GLN A 331 -11.43 -9.91 28.43
CA GLN A 331 -11.92 -9.41 29.72
C GLN A 331 -10.83 -9.34 30.80
N ARG A 332 -9.62 -9.85 30.52
CA ARG A 332 -8.58 -10.05 31.54
C ARG A 332 -7.41 -9.06 31.49
N GLY A 333 -7.37 -8.15 30.53
CA GLY A 333 -6.31 -7.14 30.47
C GLY A 333 -6.21 -6.38 29.14
N PRO A 334 -6.01 -7.08 28.00
CA PRO A 334 -5.89 -6.41 26.70
C PRO A 334 -7.18 -5.65 26.36
N SER A 335 -7.02 -4.40 25.95
CA SER A 335 -8.10 -3.62 25.33
C SER A 335 -8.34 -4.03 23.87
N GLU A 336 -7.34 -4.65 23.23
CA GLU A 336 -7.42 -5.23 21.88
C GLU A 336 -6.66 -6.57 21.87
N VAL A 337 -7.33 -7.63 21.45
CA VAL A 337 -6.79 -8.96 21.16
C VAL A 337 -6.90 -9.22 19.67
N GLY A 338 -5.77 -9.51 19.05
CA GLY A 338 -5.71 -9.91 17.66
C GLY A 338 -5.13 -11.31 17.47
N TYR A 339 -5.49 -11.94 16.34
CA TYR A 339 -4.91 -13.20 15.89
C TYR A 339 -4.32 -13.02 14.49
N TRP A 340 -3.07 -13.44 14.30
CA TRP A 340 -2.41 -13.39 13.00
C TRP A 340 -2.78 -14.65 12.20
N TRP A 341 -3.47 -14.44 11.09
CA TRP A 341 -3.87 -15.47 10.16
C TRP A 341 -2.79 -15.66 9.10
N GLY A 342 -1.96 -16.69 9.33
CA GLY A 342 -0.93 -17.15 8.41
C GLY A 342 -1.48 -17.53 7.03
N ARG A 343 -0.76 -17.19 5.97
CA ARG A 343 -1.10 -17.55 4.58
C ARG A 343 -2.59 -17.38 4.25
N SER A 344 -3.15 -16.24 4.64
CA SER A 344 -4.60 -15.98 4.63
C SER A 344 -5.26 -16.03 3.24
N GLN A 345 -4.47 -16.08 2.18
CA GLN A 345 -4.90 -16.21 0.78
C GLN A 345 -4.44 -17.51 0.11
N GLU A 346 -4.01 -18.52 0.87
CA GLU A 346 -3.54 -19.81 0.33
C GLU A 346 -4.30 -20.97 1.01
N VAL A 347 -5.43 -21.36 0.43
CA VAL A 347 -6.39 -22.31 0.99
C VAL A 347 -5.76 -23.68 1.19
N MET A 348 -5.83 -24.16 2.44
CA MET A 348 -5.45 -25.52 2.84
C MET A 348 -6.66 -26.27 3.37
N ARG A 349 -6.78 -27.56 3.04
CA ARG A 349 -7.97 -28.36 3.40
C ARG A 349 -7.77 -29.28 4.60
N VAL A 350 -6.52 -29.62 4.91
CA VAL A 350 -6.13 -30.52 6.00
C VAL A 350 -4.97 -29.90 6.77
N TRP A 351 -4.84 -30.26 8.05
CA TRP A 351 -3.68 -29.89 8.86
C TRP A 351 -2.41 -30.56 8.31
N ASP A 352 -1.28 -29.85 8.39
CA ASP A 352 0.01 -30.30 7.84
C ASP A 352 -0.11 -30.66 6.35
N SER A 353 -0.75 -29.76 5.58
CA SER A 353 -0.93 -29.93 4.13
C SER A 353 0.40 -29.71 3.40
N PRO A 354 0.81 -30.58 2.46
CA PRO A 354 1.99 -30.37 1.62
C PRO A 354 1.75 -29.34 0.50
N THR A 355 0.50 -28.90 0.32
CA THR A 355 0.11 -28.02 -0.78
C THR A 355 -0.94 -27.02 -0.32
N SER A 356 -1.00 -25.90 -1.02
CA SER A 356 -2.02 -24.88 -0.87
C SER A 356 -2.51 -24.40 -2.24
N GLU A 357 -3.72 -23.85 -2.29
CA GLU A 357 -4.31 -23.26 -3.48
C GLU A 357 -4.49 -21.76 -3.27
N ILE A 358 -4.13 -20.93 -4.25
CA ILE A 358 -4.41 -19.50 -4.18
C ILE A 358 -5.93 -19.30 -4.01
N LEU A 359 -6.31 -18.48 -3.03
CA LEU A 359 -7.69 -18.13 -2.73
C LEU A 359 -8.37 -17.58 -4.01
N ASP A 360 -9.59 -18.05 -4.26
CA ASP A 360 -10.44 -17.49 -5.30
C ASP A 360 -11.69 -16.96 -4.59
N PRO A 361 -11.89 -15.63 -4.50
CA PRO A 361 -13.05 -15.04 -3.83
C PRO A 361 -14.40 -15.42 -4.47
N ASN A 362 -14.40 -16.02 -5.66
CA ASN A 362 -15.59 -16.50 -6.36
C ASN A 362 -15.83 -18.01 -6.18
N ASN A 363 -14.86 -18.76 -5.65
CA ASN A 363 -15.00 -20.18 -5.36
C ASN A 363 -15.72 -20.40 -3.99
N PRO A 364 -16.92 -21.00 -3.95
CA PRO A 364 -17.68 -21.16 -2.71
C PRO A 364 -16.98 -22.00 -1.63
N ASP A 365 -16.18 -23.02 -2.01
CA ASP A 365 -15.41 -23.83 -1.05
C ASP A 365 -14.33 -22.99 -0.38
N HIS A 366 -13.61 -22.18 -1.17
CA HIS A 366 -12.53 -21.33 -0.66
C HIS A 366 -13.10 -20.28 0.31
N VAL A 367 -14.19 -19.61 -0.08
CA VAL A 367 -14.89 -18.63 0.77
C VAL A 367 -15.40 -19.28 2.05
N THR A 368 -16.01 -20.45 1.98
CA THR A 368 -16.55 -21.15 3.16
C THR A 368 -15.44 -21.48 4.16
N ARG A 369 -14.29 -21.95 3.68
CA ARG A 369 -13.13 -22.28 4.52
C ARG A 369 -12.52 -21.04 5.15
N ALA A 370 -12.34 -19.98 4.37
CA ALA A 370 -11.78 -18.74 4.87
C ALA A 370 -12.72 -18.10 5.92
N MET A 371 -14.02 -18.08 5.66
CA MET A 371 -15.02 -17.59 6.61
C MET A 371 -15.13 -18.45 7.88
N ARG A 372 -14.74 -19.73 7.83
CA ARG A 372 -14.63 -20.56 9.02
C ARG A 372 -13.50 -20.10 9.93
N GLU A 373 -12.31 -19.81 9.40
CA GLU A 373 -11.19 -19.29 10.20
C GLU A 373 -11.54 -17.93 10.84
N LEU A 374 -12.10 -17.01 10.05
CA LEU A 374 -12.58 -15.72 10.57
C LEU A 374 -13.68 -15.91 11.62
N GLY A 375 -14.59 -16.86 11.43
CA GLY A 375 -15.63 -17.18 12.40
C GLY A 375 -15.07 -17.62 13.75
N VAL A 376 -14.00 -18.43 13.76
CA VAL A 376 -13.32 -18.82 15.00
C VAL A 376 -12.60 -17.62 15.64
N ALA A 377 -11.98 -16.73 14.87
CA ALA A 377 -11.40 -15.49 15.41
C ALA A 377 -12.45 -14.63 16.13
N VAL A 378 -13.60 -14.40 15.49
CA VAL A 378 -14.70 -13.61 16.06
C VAL A 378 -15.24 -14.27 17.34
N GLU A 379 -15.39 -15.60 17.35
CA GLU A 379 -15.83 -16.34 18.53
C GLU A 379 -14.82 -16.28 19.70
N LEU A 380 -13.53 -16.16 19.39
CA LEU A 380 -12.48 -15.89 20.37
C LEU A 380 -12.46 -14.43 20.87
N GLY A 381 -13.38 -13.60 20.39
CA GLY A 381 -13.46 -12.19 20.76
C GLY A 381 -12.37 -11.34 20.11
N ALA A 382 -11.84 -11.74 18.96
CA ALA A 382 -10.87 -10.94 18.22
C ALA A 382 -11.42 -9.54 17.90
N GLN A 383 -10.65 -8.51 18.23
CA GLN A 383 -10.86 -7.14 17.75
C GLN A 383 -9.96 -6.81 16.56
N ALA A 384 -8.93 -7.62 16.33
CA ALA A 384 -8.03 -7.49 15.19
C ALA A 384 -7.71 -8.85 14.56
N VAL A 385 -7.50 -8.88 13.25
CA VAL A 385 -6.98 -10.05 12.52
C VAL A 385 -5.85 -9.58 11.62
N GLY A 386 -4.65 -10.11 11.85
CA GLY A 386 -3.53 -9.95 10.94
C GLY A 386 -3.68 -10.87 9.74
N LEU A 387 -3.40 -10.37 8.55
CA LEU A 387 -3.51 -11.09 7.29
C LEU A 387 -2.11 -11.24 6.70
N ASP A 388 -1.51 -12.38 7.01
CA ASP A 388 -0.18 -12.77 6.56
C ASP A 388 -0.16 -12.95 5.04
N ALA A 389 0.93 -12.48 4.42
CA ALA A 389 1.18 -12.56 2.99
C ALA A 389 -0.04 -12.20 2.12
N PHE A 390 -0.76 -11.12 2.45
CA PHE A 390 -2.03 -10.73 1.82
C PHE A 390 -1.86 -10.09 0.43
N SER A 391 -1.10 -10.75 -0.45
CA SER A 391 -0.68 -10.28 -1.77
C SER A 391 -0.69 -11.37 -2.85
N LYS A 392 -1.24 -12.55 -2.55
CA LYS A 392 -1.25 -13.75 -3.42
C LYS A 392 -2.31 -13.67 -4.52
N ILE A 393 -3.37 -12.91 -4.32
CA ILE A 393 -4.38 -12.62 -5.34
C ILE A 393 -4.21 -11.19 -5.88
N PRO A 394 -4.75 -10.86 -7.07
CA PRO A 394 -4.74 -9.48 -7.54
C PRO A 394 -5.37 -8.54 -6.51
N TYR A 395 -4.78 -7.37 -6.26
CA TYR A 395 -5.25 -6.52 -5.14
C TYR A 395 -6.64 -5.93 -5.35
N TYR A 396 -7.15 -5.84 -6.58
CA TYR A 396 -8.56 -5.50 -6.80
C TYR A 396 -9.50 -6.61 -6.29
N ASP A 397 -9.10 -7.88 -6.38
CA ASP A 397 -9.83 -8.99 -5.76
C ASP A 397 -9.63 -9.01 -4.24
N ALA A 398 -8.41 -8.69 -3.77
CA ALA A 398 -8.11 -8.55 -2.35
C ALA A 398 -8.93 -7.44 -1.68
N TYR A 399 -9.19 -6.34 -2.38
CA TYR A 399 -10.07 -5.26 -1.92
C TYR A 399 -11.48 -5.77 -1.67
N HIS A 400 -12.11 -6.37 -2.68
CA HIS A 400 -13.48 -6.90 -2.59
C HIS A 400 -13.57 -8.04 -1.56
N TRP A 401 -12.52 -8.85 -1.46
CA TRP A 401 -12.43 -9.90 -0.45
C TRP A 401 -12.36 -9.31 0.96
N LEU A 402 -11.54 -8.28 1.18
CA LEU A 402 -11.42 -7.60 2.46
C LEU A 402 -12.72 -6.87 2.84
N GLU A 403 -13.41 -6.24 1.89
CA GLU A 403 -14.76 -5.67 2.12
C GLU A 403 -15.75 -6.76 2.59
N ARG A 404 -15.71 -7.95 1.97
CA ARG A 404 -16.57 -9.08 2.36
C ARG A 404 -16.25 -9.58 3.78
N MET A 405 -14.97 -9.70 4.13
CA MET A 405 -14.56 -10.09 5.49
C MET A 405 -15.03 -9.06 6.53
N ARG A 406 -14.91 -7.76 6.20
CA ARG A 406 -15.38 -6.67 7.06
C ARG A 406 -16.90 -6.64 7.20
N ALA A 407 -17.65 -6.88 6.14
CA ALA A 407 -19.10 -7.00 6.21
C ALA A 407 -19.52 -8.20 7.10
N ARG A 408 -18.76 -9.29 7.09
CA ARG A 408 -18.98 -10.46 7.94
C ARG A 408 -18.64 -10.19 9.41
N ALA A 409 -17.61 -9.39 9.67
CA ALA A 409 -17.10 -9.10 11.01
C ALA A 409 -16.84 -7.58 11.20
N PRO A 410 -17.89 -6.75 11.29
CA PRO A 410 -17.75 -5.29 11.27
C PRO A 410 -17.02 -4.70 12.49
N GLY A 411 -16.91 -5.45 13.59
CA GLY A 411 -16.15 -5.06 14.78
C GLY A 411 -14.67 -5.45 14.74
N VAL A 412 -14.19 -6.07 13.66
CA VAL A 412 -12.80 -6.55 13.53
C VAL A 412 -12.01 -5.61 12.63
N LYS A 413 -10.84 -5.18 13.12
CA LYS A 413 -9.81 -4.50 12.33
C LYS A 413 -8.96 -5.53 11.60
N PHE A 414 -8.72 -5.36 10.30
CA PHE A 414 -7.90 -6.28 9.50
C PHE A 414 -6.58 -5.61 9.14
N ILE A 415 -5.45 -6.26 9.41
CA ILE A 415 -4.11 -5.71 9.18
C ILE A 415 -3.45 -6.49 8.06
N SER A 416 -3.24 -5.90 6.89
CA SER A 416 -2.58 -6.56 5.76
C SER A 416 -1.06 -6.51 5.85
N GLU A 417 -0.37 -7.62 5.58
CA GLU A 417 1.09 -7.64 5.45
C GLU A 417 1.56 -7.25 4.02
N LEU A 418 2.84 -6.88 3.89
CA LEU A 418 3.60 -6.68 2.65
C LEU A 418 3.30 -5.37 1.89
N ASP A 419 3.49 -4.22 2.55
CA ASP A 419 3.44 -2.90 1.90
C ASP A 419 2.15 -2.70 1.06
N ALA A 420 1.00 -3.03 1.64
CA ALA A 420 -0.26 -3.01 0.92
C ALA A 420 -0.54 -1.64 0.24
N PRO A 421 -1.10 -1.64 -0.99
CA PRO A 421 -1.38 -0.42 -1.75
C PRO A 421 -2.44 0.44 -1.05
N ASP A 422 -2.54 1.71 -1.47
CA ASP A 422 -3.46 2.70 -0.89
C ASP A 422 -4.90 2.19 -0.71
N LEU A 423 -5.45 1.48 -1.69
CA LEU A 423 -6.82 0.95 -1.68
C LEU A 423 -7.05 -0.13 -0.62
N ILE A 424 -6.03 -0.92 -0.28
CA ILE A 424 -6.11 -1.91 0.81
C ILE A 424 -5.88 -1.23 2.15
N HIS A 425 -4.90 -0.32 2.20
CA HIS A 425 -4.57 0.46 3.38
C HIS A 425 -5.72 1.41 3.81
N LEU A 426 -6.67 1.70 2.91
CA LEU A 426 -7.95 2.34 3.22
C LEU A 426 -8.87 1.47 4.07
N LEU A 427 -8.88 0.16 3.80
CA LEU A 427 -9.78 -0.79 4.44
C LEU A 427 -9.26 -1.29 5.79
N GLY A 428 -7.96 -1.20 6.03
CA GLY A 428 -7.32 -1.63 7.28
C GLY A 428 -5.85 -1.18 7.37
N PRO A 429 -5.22 -1.27 8.55
CA PRO A 429 -3.79 -1.00 8.69
C PRO A 429 -2.93 -1.88 7.79
N THR A 430 -1.71 -1.45 7.51
CA THR A 430 -0.69 -2.27 6.83
C THR A 430 0.48 -2.61 7.77
N TYR A 431 1.14 -3.75 7.58
CA TYR A 431 2.26 -4.22 8.39
C TYR A 431 3.56 -4.26 7.58
N LEU A 432 4.60 -3.64 8.13
CA LEU A 432 5.94 -3.51 7.56
C LEU A 432 7.02 -4.00 8.53
N TYR A 433 8.23 -4.20 8.00
CA TYR A 433 9.41 -4.50 8.79
C TYR A 433 10.19 -3.23 9.14
N GLY A 434 10.47 -3.01 10.43
CA GLY A 434 11.04 -1.73 10.91
C GLY A 434 12.43 -1.38 10.40
N HIS A 435 13.25 -2.38 10.13
CA HIS A 435 14.57 -2.17 9.53
C HIS A 435 14.50 -1.64 8.08
N GLN A 436 13.35 -1.75 7.43
CA GLN A 436 13.08 -1.19 6.09
C GLN A 436 12.48 0.22 6.16
N THR A 437 12.26 0.74 7.37
CA THR A 437 11.60 2.03 7.59
C THR A 437 12.58 3.08 8.11
N ASP A 438 12.84 4.12 7.34
CA ASP A 438 13.73 5.23 7.71
C ASP A 438 13.05 6.60 7.70
N ARG A 439 11.84 6.71 7.12
CA ARG A 439 11.06 7.95 7.03
C ARG A 439 9.55 7.70 7.18
N PRO A 440 8.72 8.74 7.38
CA PRO A 440 7.27 8.57 7.44
C PRO A 440 6.65 8.13 6.11
N HIS A 441 5.45 7.56 6.15
CA HIS A 441 4.77 7.04 4.95
C HIS A 441 4.06 8.18 4.19
N LEU A 442 4.83 9.01 3.49
CA LEU A 442 4.40 10.27 2.87
C LEU A 442 3.10 10.20 2.05
N LEU A 443 2.94 9.20 1.19
CA LEU A 443 1.70 9.06 0.41
C LEU A 443 0.50 8.65 1.27
N ALA A 444 0.69 7.78 2.26
CA ALA A 444 -0.38 7.40 3.16
C ALA A 444 -0.82 8.61 4.01
N ASP A 445 0.12 9.42 4.48
CA ASP A 445 -0.17 10.69 5.15
C ASP A 445 -0.97 11.66 4.25
N LEU A 446 -0.64 11.74 2.96
CA LEU A 446 -1.33 12.60 2.00
C LEU A 446 -2.77 12.12 1.73
N LEU A 447 -2.92 10.83 1.44
CA LEU A 447 -4.21 10.23 1.05
C LEU A 447 -5.14 10.06 2.25
N MET A 448 -4.60 9.56 3.35
CA MET A 448 -5.31 9.10 4.54
C MET A 448 -4.62 9.58 5.84
N PRO A 449 -4.66 10.89 6.15
CA PRO A 449 -4.10 11.43 7.38
C PRO A 449 -4.55 10.64 8.62
N GLY A 450 -3.59 10.19 9.41
CA GLY A 450 -3.84 9.40 10.61
C GLY A 450 -4.01 7.89 10.39
N HIS A 451 -3.65 7.37 9.21
CA HIS A 451 -3.55 5.93 8.94
C HIS A 451 -2.71 5.18 10.01
N GLU A 452 -2.95 3.88 10.12
CA GLU A 452 -2.09 2.98 10.91
C GLU A 452 -1.17 2.19 9.98
N THR A 453 0.13 2.31 10.20
CA THR A 453 1.10 1.37 9.64
C THR A 453 1.86 0.73 10.79
N TRP A 454 1.68 -0.58 10.94
CA TRP A 454 2.32 -1.38 11.97
C TRP A 454 3.72 -1.76 11.52
N THR A 455 4.68 -1.64 12.42
CA THR A 455 6.07 -1.84 12.07
C THR A 455 6.76 -2.70 13.12
N GLN A 456 7.28 -3.85 12.69
CA GLN A 456 7.99 -4.76 13.58
C GLN A 456 9.35 -4.20 13.99
N ALA A 457 9.61 -4.11 15.28
CA ALA A 457 10.95 -3.87 15.80
C ALA A 457 11.77 -5.17 15.72
N THR A 458 12.41 -5.42 14.57
CA THR A 458 13.21 -6.64 14.29
C THR A 458 14.60 -6.56 14.93
N PHE A 459 14.69 -6.69 16.25
CA PHE A 459 15.98 -6.65 16.96
C PHE A 459 17.00 -7.71 16.50
N PRO A 460 16.63 -8.97 16.17
CA PRO A 460 17.60 -9.94 15.66
C PRO A 460 18.26 -9.49 14.34
N ALA A 461 17.47 -8.94 13.40
CA ALA A 461 18.02 -8.42 12.14
C ALA A 461 18.97 -7.24 12.37
N MET A 462 18.62 -6.35 13.29
CA MET A 462 19.51 -5.24 13.68
C MET A 462 20.79 -5.76 14.35
N ALA A 463 20.69 -6.80 15.17
CA ALA A 463 21.84 -7.40 15.84
C ALA A 463 22.80 -8.03 14.84
N GLU A 464 22.26 -8.72 13.82
CA GLU A 464 23.02 -9.26 12.70
C GLU A 464 23.75 -8.15 11.93
N MET A 465 23.05 -7.06 11.58
CA MET A 465 23.65 -5.91 10.90
C MET A 465 24.77 -5.23 11.72
N LEU A 466 24.63 -5.20 13.05
CA LEU A 466 25.62 -4.62 13.96
C LEU A 466 26.75 -5.60 14.32
N GLY A 467 26.60 -6.88 14.00
CA GLY A 467 27.52 -7.94 14.44
C GLY A 467 27.53 -8.15 15.97
N ARG A 468 26.49 -7.70 16.69
CA ARG A 468 26.35 -7.85 18.15
C ARG A 468 24.89 -7.68 18.59
N GLU A 469 24.58 -8.21 19.77
CA GLU A 469 23.30 -7.94 20.43
C GLU A 469 23.10 -6.44 20.71
N LEU A 470 21.85 -6.01 20.59
CA LEU A 470 21.43 -4.66 20.97
C LEU A 470 21.27 -4.59 22.49
N THR A 471 21.79 -3.52 23.07
CA THR A 471 21.51 -3.13 24.45
C THR A 471 20.03 -2.75 24.63
N LEU A 472 19.52 -2.81 25.85
CA LEU A 472 18.14 -2.40 26.14
C LEU A 472 17.85 -0.96 25.72
N SER A 473 18.80 -0.03 25.93
CA SER A 473 18.66 1.37 25.50
C SER A 473 18.58 1.52 23.99
N GLU A 474 19.33 0.75 23.21
CA GLU A 474 19.25 0.73 21.75
C GLU A 474 17.90 0.20 21.26
N ARG A 475 17.41 -0.88 21.87
CA ARG A 475 16.07 -1.41 21.57
C ARG A 475 14.97 -0.38 21.87
N GLN A 476 15.07 0.30 23.01
CA GLN A 476 14.13 1.36 23.39
C GLN A 476 14.22 2.59 22.47
N ALA A 477 15.43 2.97 22.04
CA ALA A 477 15.63 4.06 21.10
C ALA A 477 15.00 3.74 19.74
N GLU A 478 15.14 2.50 19.27
CA GLU A 478 14.52 2.05 18.03
C GLU A 478 12.98 2.08 18.10
N ILE A 479 12.40 1.60 19.21
CA ILE A 479 10.94 1.68 19.43
C ILE A 479 10.46 3.14 19.35
N ARG A 480 11.20 4.08 19.96
CA ARG A 480 10.87 5.52 19.90
C ARG A 480 11.04 6.08 18.50
N ARG A 481 12.07 5.67 17.77
CA ARG A 481 12.31 6.08 16.38
C ARG A 481 11.13 5.67 15.49
N ILE A 482 10.73 4.41 15.54
CA ILE A 482 9.57 3.88 14.79
C ILE A 482 8.31 4.70 15.10
N ALA A 483 8.02 4.92 16.39
CA ALA A 483 6.87 5.73 16.81
C ALA A 483 6.96 7.18 16.32
N ALA A 484 8.14 7.81 16.38
CA ALA A 484 8.35 9.19 15.96
C ALA A 484 8.12 9.39 14.45
N LEU A 485 8.36 8.35 13.64
CA LEU A 485 8.07 8.35 12.20
C LEU A 485 6.57 8.15 11.88
N GLY A 486 5.71 7.95 12.87
CA GLY A 486 4.27 7.74 12.71
C GLY A 486 3.84 6.28 12.62
N TYR A 487 4.77 5.32 12.75
CA TYR A 487 4.46 3.90 12.72
C TYR A 487 4.06 3.36 14.09
N ILE A 488 3.18 2.37 14.12
CA ILE A 488 2.80 1.64 15.33
C ILE A 488 3.86 0.59 15.64
N PRO A 489 4.64 0.70 16.72
CA PRO A 489 5.65 -0.31 17.03
C PRO A 489 4.99 -1.65 17.39
N VAL A 490 5.33 -2.71 16.66
CA VAL A 490 5.01 -4.09 16.98
C VAL A 490 6.23 -4.73 17.60
N ILE A 491 6.13 -5.11 18.87
CA ILE A 491 7.29 -5.53 19.67
C ILE A 491 7.16 -7.02 19.97
N MET A 492 8.13 -7.79 19.50
CA MET A 492 8.25 -9.21 19.81
C MET A 492 9.20 -9.44 20.98
N GLY A 493 8.85 -10.39 21.85
CA GLY A 493 9.67 -10.81 22.99
C GLY A 493 9.41 -10.03 24.28
N ASP A 494 10.35 -10.11 25.22
CA ASP A 494 10.25 -9.55 26.59
C ASP A 494 10.68 -8.07 26.68
N ASN A 495 10.68 -7.38 25.55
CA ASN A 495 11.02 -5.97 25.46
C ASN A 495 9.80 -5.13 25.89
N GLY A 496 9.95 -4.36 26.97
CA GLY A 496 8.90 -3.46 27.45
C GLY A 496 8.72 -2.25 26.53
N VAL A 497 7.57 -1.59 26.64
CA VAL A 497 7.41 -0.25 26.07
C VAL A 497 8.29 0.72 26.86
N PRO A 498 9.12 1.55 26.21
CA PRO A 498 9.99 2.51 26.91
C PRO A 498 9.24 3.46 27.85
N ASP A 499 7.97 3.74 27.53
CA ASP A 499 7.02 4.55 28.29
C ASP A 499 5.59 4.07 27.97
N ARG A 500 4.75 3.83 28.99
CA ARG A 500 3.34 3.43 28.80
C ARG A 500 2.51 4.48 28.04
N THR A 501 2.98 5.72 27.98
CA THR A 501 2.36 6.80 27.20
C THR A 501 2.80 6.83 25.76
N LEU A 502 3.76 6.00 25.32
CA LEU A 502 4.25 5.99 23.94
C LEU A 502 3.09 5.82 22.96
N ARG A 503 3.00 6.74 22.00
CA ARG A 503 2.10 6.69 20.86
C ARG A 503 2.89 6.97 19.60
N ALA A 504 2.51 6.34 18.50
CA ALA A 504 2.96 6.77 17.19
C ALA A 504 2.60 8.24 16.95
N ALA A 505 3.49 8.98 16.30
CA ALA A 505 3.28 10.38 15.96
C ALA A 505 2.16 10.54 14.93
N GLU A 506 1.55 11.72 14.90
CA GLU A 506 0.73 12.14 13.77
C GLU A 506 1.66 12.58 12.63
N SER A 507 2.26 11.63 11.93
CA SER A 507 3.28 11.87 10.88
C SER A 507 2.83 12.90 9.85
N PHE A 508 1.55 12.85 9.44
CA PHE A 508 0.98 13.82 8.50
C PHE A 508 1.18 15.29 8.93
N ARG A 509 1.25 15.60 10.23
CA ARG A 509 1.50 16.97 10.70
C ARG A 509 2.92 17.46 10.41
N GLN A 510 3.85 16.53 10.21
CA GLN A 510 5.27 16.80 9.94
C GLN A 510 5.57 16.69 8.45
N THR A 511 4.84 15.84 7.74
CA THR A 511 5.14 15.45 6.37
C THR A 511 4.28 16.18 5.34
N ILE A 512 3.06 16.57 5.70
CA ILE A 512 2.11 17.22 4.80
C ILE A 512 2.07 18.72 5.13
N PRO A 513 2.17 19.61 4.12
CA PRO A 513 1.96 21.03 4.33
C PRO A 513 0.58 21.33 4.96
N PRO A 514 0.50 22.23 5.96
CA PRO A 514 -0.75 22.49 6.69
C PRO A 514 -1.95 22.89 5.82
N ASP A 515 -1.71 23.56 4.69
CA ASP A 515 -2.77 23.93 3.73
C ASP A 515 -3.45 22.70 3.07
N LEU A 516 -2.90 21.50 3.24
CA LEU A 516 -3.45 20.27 2.69
C LEU A 516 -4.14 19.37 3.73
N PHE A 517 -4.15 19.71 5.02
CA PHE A 517 -4.77 18.89 6.07
C PHE A 517 -6.28 18.76 5.90
N ASP A 518 -6.96 19.89 5.74
CA ASP A 518 -8.43 19.99 5.83
C ASP A 518 -9.10 20.28 4.48
N ALA A 519 -8.39 20.07 3.36
CA ALA A 519 -8.97 20.27 2.04
C ALA A 519 -10.15 19.28 1.86
N PRO A 520 -11.41 19.76 1.83
CA PRO A 520 -12.53 18.89 1.55
C PRO A 520 -12.35 18.32 0.14
N PRO A 521 -12.75 17.06 -0.11
CA PRO A 521 -12.75 16.56 -1.48
C PRO A 521 -13.61 17.51 -2.34
N PRO A 522 -13.20 17.81 -3.58
CA PRO A 522 -14.03 18.57 -4.49
C PRO A 522 -15.39 17.85 -4.63
N PRO A 523 -16.50 18.61 -4.84
CA PRO A 523 -17.79 18.00 -5.08
C PRO A 523 -17.70 17.02 -6.27
N PRO A 524 -18.48 15.92 -6.26
CA PRO A 524 -18.48 14.98 -7.37
C PRO A 524 -18.83 15.71 -8.69
N PRO A 525 -18.24 15.30 -9.82
CA PRO A 525 -18.46 15.90 -11.13
C PRO A 525 -19.89 15.75 -11.61
#